data_AF-A0A8D8WVR7-F1
#
_entry.id   AF-A0A8D8WVR7-F1
#
_cell.length_a   1.000
_cell.length_b   1.000
_cell.length_c   1.000
_cell.angle_alpha   90.00
_cell.angle_beta   90.00
_cell.angle_gamma   90.00
#
_symmetry.space_group_name_H-M   'P 1'
#
loop_
_entity.id
_entity.type
_entity.pdbx_description
1 polymer ?
#
loop_
_entity_poly.entity_id
_entity_poly.type
_entity_poly.pdbx_seq_one_letter_code
_entity_poly.pdbx_strand_id
1 'polypeptide(L)'
;CDDKSDEMNCGKCQSAAFRCSNGRCILKSLVCDGNNNCDDKSDEMNCGKCQSAAFRCSNGRCILKSLVYAGNYDCDGNSDEPDYTCNINEFQCLIDKKSCIHLFKVCDGKSDCSDGSDELSCNPNSTCSEDQFKCTIGSCIPSFHRCDGHKECADDSDETNCENCQEDAFRCSDGKCISKIALCNGFTDCYDGSDEMNCVKCRHGAFRCSNGKCMNKLLFCDGFDNCGDSSDEMNCTQCQASASKCSNGKCMNKLLFCDGFDNCGDSSDEMNCTQCKASASKCSNGKCMNKLLFCDGFDNCGDSSDEMNCTQCQATASKCSNGKCMN
;
A
#
# COMPACT_ATOMS: atom_id res chain seq x y z
N CYS A 1 9.92 -1.14 37.67
CA CYS A 1 11.08 -0.70 38.47
C CYS A 1 11.87 0.29 37.66
N ASP A 2 11.28 1.46 37.41
CA ASP A 2 11.95 2.59 36.77
C ASP A 2 11.41 3.92 37.33
N ASP A 3 11.10 3.94 38.63
CA ASP A 3 10.98 5.20 39.35
C ASP A 3 11.29 5.01 40.84
N LYS A 4 12.11 5.90 41.39
CA LYS A 4 12.73 5.83 42.72
C LYS A 4 11.88 6.54 43.76
N SER A 5 10.73 5.99 44.12
CA SER A 5 9.92 6.52 45.23
C SER A 5 9.40 5.52 46.26
N ASP A 6 9.58 4.20 46.09
CA ASP A 6 9.08 3.22 47.07
C ASP A 6 10.06 2.05 47.34
N GLU A 7 11.19 2.34 47.96
CA GLU A 7 12.17 1.34 48.43
C GLU A 7 11.75 0.61 49.73
N MET A 8 10.54 0.04 49.80
CA MET A 8 10.16 -0.82 50.93
C MET A 8 9.38 -2.10 50.59
N ASN A 9 9.31 -2.54 49.33
CA ASN A 9 8.76 -3.87 49.01
C ASN A 9 9.21 -4.45 47.64
N CYS A 10 10.50 -4.31 47.30
CA CYS A 10 11.05 -4.83 46.05
C CYS A 10 11.33 -6.35 46.12
N GLY A 11 10.28 -7.15 46.33
CA GLY A 11 10.36 -8.61 46.41
C GLY A 11 9.01 -9.34 46.51
N LYS A 12 7.89 -8.61 46.58
CA LYS A 12 6.55 -9.21 46.64
C LYS A 12 5.67 -8.53 45.59
N CYS A 13 5.21 -9.31 44.61
CA CYS A 13 4.18 -8.85 43.68
C CYS A 13 2.97 -8.34 44.50
N GLN A 14 2.35 -7.24 44.07
CA GLN A 14 1.13 -6.72 44.71
C GLN A 14 0.05 -7.83 44.78
N SER A 15 -0.87 -7.75 45.74
CA SER A 15 -1.82 -8.82 46.13
C SER A 15 -2.75 -9.35 45.02
N ALA A 16 -2.71 -8.78 43.82
CA ALA A 16 -3.46 -9.19 42.64
C ALA A 16 -2.60 -9.59 41.42
N ALA A 17 -1.26 -9.62 41.53
CA ALA A 17 -0.36 -9.92 40.43
C ALA A 17 0.11 -11.39 40.41
N PHE A 18 0.29 -11.94 39.21
CA PHE A 18 0.94 -13.22 38.93
C PHE A 18 2.46 -13.01 38.83
N ARG A 19 3.24 -13.96 39.34
CA ARG A 19 4.71 -13.92 39.30
C ARG A 19 5.22 -14.89 38.23
N CYS A 20 5.82 -14.34 37.19
CA CYS A 20 6.52 -15.07 36.13
C CYS A 20 7.73 -15.83 36.69
N SER A 21 8.20 -16.85 35.97
CA SER A 21 9.36 -17.66 36.40
C SER A 21 10.66 -16.86 36.42
N ASN A 22 10.81 -15.88 35.52
CA ASN A 22 11.88 -14.90 35.48
C ASN A 22 11.80 -13.82 36.59
N GLY A 23 10.77 -13.87 37.44
CA GLY A 23 10.58 -12.95 38.56
C GLY A 23 9.81 -11.67 38.24
N ARG A 24 9.39 -11.46 36.99
CA ARG A 24 8.49 -10.35 36.59
C ARG A 24 7.09 -10.56 37.18
N CYS A 25 6.36 -9.48 37.44
CA CYS A 25 4.98 -9.54 37.92
C CYS A 25 4.03 -8.98 36.85
N ILE A 26 2.97 -9.71 36.52
CA ILE A 26 1.90 -9.28 35.58
C ILE A 26 0.53 -9.37 36.25
N LEU A 27 -0.52 -8.83 35.62
CA LEU A 27 -1.89 -8.95 36.13
C LEU A 27 -2.42 -10.39 35.96
N LYS A 28 -3.21 -10.89 36.93
CA LYS A 28 -3.86 -12.21 36.83
C LYS A 28 -4.83 -12.37 35.64
N SER A 29 -5.28 -11.27 35.05
CA SER A 29 -6.10 -11.26 33.83
C SER A 29 -5.31 -11.48 32.54
N LEU A 30 -3.97 -11.46 32.63
CA LEU A 30 -3.04 -11.68 31.53
C LEU A 30 -2.37 -13.05 31.66
N VAL A 31 -3.02 -13.98 32.38
CA VAL A 31 -2.51 -15.34 32.59
C VAL A 31 -3.39 -16.27 31.77
N CYS A 32 -2.76 -17.09 30.92
CA CYS A 32 -3.44 -17.98 29.99
C CYS A 32 -4.31 -17.24 28.97
N ASP A 33 -3.93 -16.02 28.57
CA ASP A 33 -4.73 -15.17 27.68
C ASP A 33 -4.33 -15.29 26.19
N GLY A 34 -3.31 -16.10 25.91
CA GLY A 34 -2.73 -16.35 24.58
C GLY A 34 -1.50 -15.49 24.25
N ASN A 35 -1.18 -14.48 25.07
CA ASN A 35 -0.06 -13.56 24.85
C ASN A 35 1.10 -13.87 25.82
N ASN A 36 2.34 -13.70 25.35
CA ASN A 36 3.51 -13.80 26.22
C ASN A 36 3.76 -12.46 26.93
N ASN A 37 3.08 -12.21 28.04
CA ASN A 37 3.27 -11.02 28.87
C ASN A 37 4.43 -11.17 29.87
N CYS A 38 4.84 -12.40 30.19
CA CYS A 38 5.99 -12.67 31.04
C CYS A 38 7.35 -12.59 30.31
N ASP A 39 7.38 -12.46 28.98
CA ASP A 39 8.53 -12.63 28.07
C ASP A 39 9.16 -14.03 28.07
N ASP A 40 9.05 -14.78 29.18
CA ASP A 40 9.51 -16.16 29.34
C ASP A 40 8.39 -17.21 29.12
N LYS A 41 7.20 -16.77 28.71
CA LYS A 41 5.98 -17.58 28.45
C LYS A 41 5.40 -18.30 29.68
N SER A 42 5.85 -17.99 30.90
CA SER A 42 5.38 -18.68 32.12
C SER A 42 3.91 -18.48 32.43
N ASP A 43 3.35 -17.37 31.98
CA ASP A 43 1.95 -16.99 32.06
C ASP A 43 1.04 -17.85 31.19
N GLU A 44 1.56 -18.40 30.10
CA GLU A 44 0.78 -19.18 29.14
C GLU A 44 0.93 -20.70 29.33
N MET A 45 1.65 -21.13 30.36
CA MET A 45 1.98 -22.54 30.62
C MET A 45 1.13 -23.14 31.74
N ASN A 46 0.87 -24.45 31.66
CA ASN A 46 0.09 -25.21 32.66
C ASN A 46 -1.34 -24.67 32.88
N CYS A 47 -1.97 -24.15 31.83
CA CYS A 47 -3.31 -23.60 31.87
C CYS A 47 -4.36 -24.72 31.88
N GLY A 48 -5.23 -24.72 32.89
CA GLY A 48 -6.41 -25.60 32.92
C GLY A 48 -7.47 -25.19 31.90
N LYS A 49 -7.68 -23.88 31.74
CA LYS A 49 -8.53 -23.24 30.71
C LYS A 49 -7.89 -21.91 30.30
N CYS A 50 -7.92 -21.60 29.01
CA CYS A 50 -7.45 -20.31 28.52
C CYS A 50 -8.50 -19.21 28.76
N GLN A 51 -8.04 -18.01 29.12
CA GLN A 51 -8.85 -16.80 29.19
C GLN A 51 -9.05 -16.22 27.77
N SER A 52 -10.07 -15.37 27.60
CA SER A 52 -10.21 -14.48 26.42
C SER A 52 -9.99 -15.10 25.04
N ALA A 53 -10.86 -16.04 24.65
CA ALA A 53 -10.89 -16.61 23.30
C ALA A 53 -9.57 -17.19 22.77
N ALA A 54 -8.58 -17.46 23.62
CA ALA A 54 -7.36 -18.19 23.26
C ALA A 54 -7.62 -19.69 23.05
N PHE A 55 -6.76 -20.34 22.27
CA PHE A 55 -6.75 -21.78 21.99
C PHE A 55 -5.81 -22.50 22.97
N ARG A 56 -6.22 -23.67 23.44
CA ARG A 56 -5.45 -24.49 24.38
C ARG A 56 -4.75 -25.62 23.64
N CYS A 57 -3.43 -25.59 23.61
CA CYS A 57 -2.58 -26.67 23.12
C CYS A 57 -2.76 -27.95 23.95
N SER A 58 -2.38 -29.09 23.37
CA SER A 58 -2.45 -30.40 24.02
C SER A 58 -1.63 -30.50 25.32
N ASN A 59 -0.51 -29.77 25.40
CA ASN A 59 0.35 -29.66 26.59
C ASN A 59 -0.18 -28.66 27.66
N GLY A 60 -1.34 -28.06 27.44
CA GLY A 60 -1.92 -27.07 28.36
C GLY A 60 -1.36 -25.67 28.21
N ARG A 61 -0.60 -25.38 27.15
CA ARG A 61 -0.21 -24.01 26.76
C ARG A 61 -1.37 -23.28 26.09
N CYS A 62 -1.47 -21.98 26.26
CA CYS A 62 -2.46 -21.15 25.57
C CYS A 62 -1.79 -20.28 24.47
N ILE A 63 -2.46 -20.16 23.32
CA ILE A 63 -2.06 -19.33 22.18
C ILE A 63 -3.27 -18.56 21.64
N LEU A 64 -3.03 -17.50 20.88
CA LEU A 64 -4.12 -16.78 20.21
C LEU A 64 -4.82 -17.68 19.17
N LYS A 65 -6.15 -17.59 19.06
CA LYS A 65 -6.90 -18.32 18.02
C LYS A 65 -6.54 -17.93 16.59
N SER A 66 -5.98 -16.74 16.39
CA SER A 66 -5.45 -16.31 15.09
C SER A 66 -4.22 -17.10 14.64
N LEU A 67 -3.65 -17.90 15.53
CA LEU A 67 -2.50 -18.77 15.28
C LEU A 67 -2.91 -20.23 15.06
N VAL A 68 -4.22 -20.51 14.98
CA VAL A 68 -4.74 -21.84 14.66
C VAL A 68 -5.10 -21.84 13.18
N TYR A 69 -4.59 -22.80 12.40
CA TYR A 69 -4.69 -22.82 10.93
C TYR A 69 -4.04 -21.62 10.25
N ALA A 70 -3.01 -21.06 10.88
CA ALA A 70 -2.23 -19.94 10.39
C ALA A 70 -0.98 -20.37 9.59
N GLY A 71 -0.75 -21.69 9.46
CA GLY A 71 0.36 -22.25 8.69
C GLY A 71 1.70 -22.21 9.42
N ASN A 72 1.67 -21.98 10.73
CA ASN A 72 2.84 -21.99 11.60
C ASN A 72 2.56 -22.81 12.87
N TYR A 73 3.58 -23.55 13.35
CA TYR A 73 3.44 -24.45 14.49
C TYR A 73 3.73 -23.71 15.80
N ASP A 74 2.69 -23.23 16.48
CA ASP A 74 2.75 -22.51 17.74
C ASP A 74 2.51 -23.41 18.97
N CYS A 75 1.80 -24.54 18.80
CA CYS A 75 1.65 -25.57 19.84
C CYS A 75 2.71 -26.67 19.74
N ASP A 76 3.29 -27.04 20.89
CA ASP A 76 4.16 -28.21 20.97
C ASP A 76 3.34 -29.49 20.71
N GLY A 77 3.61 -30.17 19.60
CA GLY A 77 2.84 -31.33 19.14
C GLY A 77 1.77 -31.01 18.09
N ASN A 78 1.83 -29.82 17.48
CA ASN A 78 1.06 -29.44 16.28
C ASN A 78 -0.46 -29.55 16.45
N SER A 79 -0.96 -29.43 17.68
CA SER A 79 -2.40 -29.53 17.95
C SER A 79 -3.21 -28.37 17.34
N ASP A 80 -2.54 -27.30 16.97
CA ASP A 80 -3.02 -26.13 16.23
C ASP A 80 -3.11 -26.37 14.71
N GLU A 81 -2.40 -27.38 14.19
CA GLU A 81 -2.28 -27.67 12.75
C GLU A 81 -2.31 -29.19 12.44
N PRO A 82 -3.36 -29.94 12.83
CA PRO A 82 -3.37 -31.41 12.73
C PRO A 82 -3.49 -31.98 11.31
N ASP A 83 -3.78 -31.15 10.29
CA ASP A 83 -4.00 -31.57 8.89
C ASP A 83 -3.34 -30.60 7.88
N TYR A 84 -2.12 -30.13 8.19
CA TYR A 84 -1.38 -29.25 7.28
C TYR A 84 -0.87 -30.02 6.06
N THR A 85 -1.60 -29.91 4.96
CA THR A 85 -1.11 -30.13 3.59
C THR A 85 -0.60 -28.79 3.08
N CYS A 86 0.55 -28.76 2.38
CA CYS A 86 1.07 -27.51 1.80
C CYS A 86 -0.01 -26.80 0.97
N ASN A 87 0.06 -25.48 0.84
CA ASN A 87 -0.94 -24.73 0.08
C ASN A 87 -1.11 -25.27 -1.34
N ILE A 88 -2.25 -24.99 -1.99
CA ILE A 88 -2.56 -25.47 -3.35
C ILE A 88 -1.47 -25.16 -4.40
N ASN A 89 -0.61 -24.17 -4.13
CA ASN A 89 0.49 -23.75 -4.99
C ASN A 89 1.88 -24.22 -4.54
N GLU A 90 1.95 -25.11 -3.56
CA GLU A 90 3.18 -25.57 -2.93
C GLU A 90 3.29 -27.10 -2.96
N PHE A 91 4.50 -27.60 -3.19
CA PHE A 91 4.87 -28.99 -3.16
C PHE A 91 5.51 -29.34 -1.82
N GLN A 92 5.03 -30.40 -1.18
CA GLN A 92 5.61 -30.93 0.05
C GLN A 92 6.75 -31.89 -0.27
N CYS A 93 7.95 -31.62 0.24
CA CYS A 93 9.07 -32.54 0.09
C CYS A 93 8.74 -33.92 0.71
N LEU A 94 9.17 -34.99 0.05
CA LEU A 94 8.66 -36.35 0.31
C LEU A 94 9.12 -36.93 1.65
N ILE A 95 10.36 -36.66 2.06
CA ILE A 95 10.93 -37.15 3.32
C ILE A 95 10.81 -36.08 4.39
N ASP A 96 11.20 -34.86 4.07
CA ASP A 96 11.03 -33.72 4.97
C ASP A 96 9.65 -33.09 4.75
N LYS A 97 8.61 -33.75 5.27
CA LYS A 97 7.21 -33.27 5.23
C LYS A 97 7.00 -31.88 5.88
N LYS A 98 8.07 -31.26 6.40
CA LYS A 98 8.11 -29.90 6.96
C LYS A 98 8.45 -28.84 5.92
N SER A 99 9.02 -29.21 4.77
CA SER A 99 9.47 -28.27 3.75
C SER A 99 8.44 -28.23 2.61
N CYS A 100 7.81 -27.07 2.45
CA CYS A 100 6.98 -26.74 1.30
C CYS A 100 7.81 -25.84 0.39
N ILE A 101 7.96 -26.24 -0.86
CA ILE A 101 8.54 -25.39 -1.90
C ILE A 101 7.43 -24.98 -2.85
N HIS A 102 7.56 -23.85 -3.52
CA HIS A 102 6.55 -23.44 -4.49
C HIS A 102 6.55 -24.42 -5.68
N LEU A 103 5.40 -24.67 -6.29
CA LEU A 103 5.27 -25.60 -7.43
C LEU A 103 6.22 -25.28 -8.60
N PHE A 104 6.64 -24.01 -8.78
CA PHE A 104 7.60 -23.63 -9.82
C PHE A 104 9.03 -24.11 -9.57
N LYS A 105 9.35 -24.52 -8.34
CA LYS A 105 10.65 -25.08 -7.94
C LYS A 105 10.71 -26.59 -8.06
N VAL A 106 9.59 -27.23 -8.38
CA VAL A 106 9.57 -28.67 -8.65
C VAL A 106 10.08 -28.86 -10.08
N CYS A 107 11.12 -29.68 -10.26
CA CYS A 107 11.73 -29.93 -11.57
C CYS A 107 12.32 -28.67 -12.21
N ASP A 108 12.95 -27.80 -11.42
CA ASP A 108 13.67 -26.62 -11.90
C ASP A 108 15.16 -26.91 -12.16
N GLY A 109 15.58 -28.17 -11.96
CA GLY A 109 16.94 -28.64 -12.14
C GLY A 109 17.85 -28.31 -10.97
N LYS A 110 17.31 -27.81 -9.85
CA LYS A 110 17.99 -27.57 -8.59
C LYS A 110 17.28 -28.33 -7.48
N SER A 111 18.07 -28.85 -6.54
CA SER A 111 17.54 -29.47 -5.33
C SER A 111 17.17 -28.38 -4.35
N ASP A 112 15.92 -27.91 -4.41
CA ASP A 112 15.31 -27.00 -3.43
C ASP A 112 14.75 -27.75 -2.23
N CYS A 113 14.34 -29.01 -2.40
CA CYS A 113 14.15 -29.90 -1.27
C CYS A 113 15.49 -30.41 -0.73
N SER A 114 15.60 -30.51 0.60
CA SER A 114 16.78 -31.05 1.31
C SER A 114 17.06 -32.52 0.98
N ASP A 115 16.04 -33.23 0.50
CA ASP A 115 16.09 -34.63 0.04
C ASP A 115 16.12 -34.76 -1.49
N GLY A 116 16.11 -33.65 -2.23
CA GLY A 116 16.04 -33.61 -3.70
C GLY A 116 14.76 -34.19 -4.28
N SER A 117 13.71 -34.36 -3.47
CA SER A 117 12.46 -35.01 -3.89
C SER A 117 11.67 -34.23 -4.94
N ASP A 118 11.89 -32.93 -4.99
CA ASP A 118 11.45 -32.01 -6.03
C ASP A 118 12.02 -32.33 -7.41
N GLU A 119 13.15 -33.04 -7.48
CA GLU A 119 13.81 -33.43 -8.72
C GLU A 119 13.69 -34.94 -9.06
N LEU A 120 13.12 -35.75 -8.16
CA LEU A 120 13.10 -37.22 -8.29
C LEU A 120 11.94 -37.77 -9.15
N SER A 121 10.83 -37.04 -9.29
CA SER A 121 9.65 -37.45 -10.07
C SER A 121 9.34 -36.49 -11.22
N CYS A 122 10.38 -35.94 -11.82
CA CYS A 122 10.29 -35.13 -13.03
C CYS A 122 10.09 -36.04 -14.23
N ASN A 123 8.83 -36.36 -14.52
CA ASN A 123 8.51 -37.10 -15.73
C ASN A 123 8.71 -36.16 -16.93
N PRO A 124 9.63 -36.44 -17.87
CA PRO A 124 9.82 -35.59 -19.06
C PRO A 124 8.54 -35.51 -19.93
N ASN A 125 7.60 -36.44 -19.71
CA ASN A 125 6.28 -36.51 -20.34
C ASN A 125 5.12 -35.95 -19.49
N SER A 126 5.34 -35.30 -18.35
CA SER A 126 4.26 -34.55 -17.71
C SER A 126 3.95 -33.34 -18.57
N THR A 127 2.85 -33.40 -19.31
CA THR A 127 2.16 -32.24 -19.85
C THR A 127 1.83 -31.31 -18.69
N CYS A 128 2.36 -30.08 -18.71
CA CYS A 128 1.93 -29.03 -17.81
C CYS A 128 0.40 -28.88 -17.89
N SER A 129 -0.23 -28.32 -16.85
CA SER A 129 -1.67 -28.03 -16.89
C SER A 129 -2.00 -27.13 -18.09
N GLU A 130 -3.26 -27.11 -18.56
CA GLU A 130 -3.67 -26.24 -19.68
C GLU A 130 -3.35 -24.76 -19.42
N ASP A 131 -3.34 -24.34 -18.15
CA ASP A 131 -3.03 -22.97 -17.71
C ASP A 131 -1.51 -22.70 -17.49
N GLN A 132 -0.63 -23.61 -17.92
CA GLN A 132 0.82 -23.52 -17.69
C GLN A 132 1.63 -23.63 -18.98
N PHE A 133 2.68 -22.81 -19.09
CA PHE A 133 3.69 -22.88 -20.13
C PHE A 133 4.84 -23.79 -19.71
N LYS A 134 5.26 -24.66 -20.64
CA LYS A 134 6.42 -25.55 -20.44
C LYS A 134 7.69 -24.87 -20.95
N CYS A 135 8.61 -24.57 -20.04
CA CYS A 135 9.98 -24.16 -20.37
C CYS A 135 10.69 -25.24 -21.20
N THR A 136 11.68 -24.88 -22.02
CA THR A 136 12.39 -25.85 -22.86
C THR A 136 13.14 -26.90 -22.02
N ILE A 137 13.63 -26.50 -20.85
CA ILE A 137 14.24 -27.39 -19.85
C ILE A 137 13.25 -28.30 -19.11
N GLY A 138 11.94 -28.11 -19.28
CA GLY A 138 10.89 -29.00 -18.76
C GLY A 138 10.09 -28.46 -17.57
N SER A 139 10.51 -27.37 -16.95
CA SER A 139 9.78 -26.71 -15.86
C SER A 139 8.46 -26.10 -16.35
N CYS A 140 7.44 -26.04 -15.50
CA CYS A 140 6.14 -25.45 -15.83
C CYS A 140 5.96 -24.12 -15.08
N ILE A 141 5.70 -23.04 -15.81
CA ILE A 141 5.34 -21.74 -15.25
C ILE A 141 3.88 -21.43 -15.58
N PRO A 142 3.18 -20.59 -14.80
CA PRO A 142 1.86 -20.11 -15.19
C PRO A 142 1.89 -19.44 -16.57
N SER A 143 0.91 -19.72 -17.44
CA SER A 143 0.92 -19.25 -18.84
C SER A 143 0.97 -17.73 -19.00
N PHE A 144 0.57 -16.96 -17.98
CA PHE A 144 0.64 -15.50 -18.00
C PHE A 144 2.05 -14.94 -17.76
N HIS A 145 2.98 -15.74 -17.25
CA HIS A 145 4.40 -15.37 -17.11
C HIS A 145 5.18 -15.51 -18.41
N ARG A 146 4.60 -16.17 -19.43
CA ARG A 146 5.24 -16.23 -20.73
C ARG A 146 5.23 -14.84 -21.37
N CYS A 147 6.40 -14.30 -21.71
CA CYS A 147 6.58 -13.01 -22.37
C CYS A 147 6.11 -11.84 -21.50
N ASP A 148 6.27 -11.94 -20.18
CA ASP A 148 5.91 -10.89 -19.23
C ASP A 148 7.09 -9.92 -18.97
N GLY A 149 8.24 -10.12 -19.62
CA GLY A 149 9.43 -9.31 -19.45
C GLY A 149 10.27 -9.69 -18.23
N HIS A 150 9.89 -10.72 -17.49
CA HIS A 150 10.65 -11.32 -16.40
C HIS A 150 11.13 -12.71 -16.79
N LYS A 151 12.15 -13.19 -16.09
CA LYS A 151 12.75 -14.50 -16.34
C LYS A 151 12.27 -15.46 -15.26
N GLU A 152 11.31 -16.28 -15.60
CA GLU A 152 10.79 -17.36 -14.77
C GLU A 152 11.42 -18.70 -15.17
N CYS A 153 11.63 -18.94 -16.48
CA CYS A 153 12.35 -20.12 -16.94
C CYS A 153 13.86 -19.92 -16.78
N ALA A 154 14.57 -20.93 -16.24
CA ALA A 154 16.02 -20.82 -16.03
C ALA A 154 16.82 -20.65 -17.36
N ASP A 155 16.23 -21.08 -18.48
CA ASP A 155 16.78 -20.99 -19.84
C ASP A 155 16.27 -19.79 -20.65
N ASP A 156 15.53 -18.85 -20.04
CA ASP A 156 14.90 -17.69 -20.71
C ASP A 156 13.89 -18.07 -21.80
N SER A 157 13.42 -19.32 -21.83
CA SER A 157 12.56 -19.80 -22.92
C SER A 157 11.14 -19.22 -22.89
N ASP A 158 10.69 -18.74 -21.73
CA ASP A 158 9.49 -17.95 -21.51
C ASP A 158 9.51 -16.60 -22.23
N GLU A 159 10.68 -15.96 -22.32
CA GLU A 159 10.87 -14.64 -22.94
C GLU A 159 11.31 -14.70 -24.41
N THR A 160 11.28 -15.89 -25.01
CA THR A 160 11.66 -16.10 -26.42
C THR A 160 10.44 -16.37 -27.31
N ASN A 161 10.49 -15.84 -28.55
CA ASN A 161 9.47 -16.03 -29.58
C ASN A 161 8.05 -15.58 -29.17
N CYS A 162 7.98 -14.35 -28.67
CA CYS A 162 6.78 -13.72 -28.11
C CYS A 162 5.86 -13.05 -29.15
N GLU A 163 5.62 -13.70 -30.30
CA GLU A 163 4.78 -13.11 -31.35
C GLU A 163 3.29 -13.03 -30.96
N ASN A 164 2.83 -13.98 -30.14
CA ASN A 164 1.45 -14.06 -29.64
C ASN A 164 1.44 -14.47 -28.15
N CYS A 165 0.62 -13.77 -27.36
CA CYS A 165 0.30 -14.17 -25.99
C CYS A 165 -0.63 -15.41 -25.99
N GLN A 166 -0.59 -16.20 -24.92
CA GLN A 166 -1.50 -17.34 -24.69
C GLN A 166 -2.96 -16.88 -24.53
N GLU A 167 -3.94 -17.81 -24.63
CA GLU A 167 -5.37 -17.45 -24.60
C GLU A 167 -5.79 -16.66 -23.36
N ASP A 168 -5.19 -16.89 -22.19
CA ASP A 168 -5.55 -16.19 -20.94
C ASP A 168 -4.73 -14.93 -20.63
N ALA A 169 -3.93 -14.49 -21.60
CA ALA A 169 -3.14 -13.28 -21.51
C ALA A 169 -3.65 -12.17 -22.46
N PHE A 170 -3.43 -10.93 -22.06
CA PHE A 170 -3.61 -9.73 -22.86
C PHE A 170 -2.26 -9.21 -23.32
N ARG A 171 -2.17 -8.78 -24.59
CA ARG A 171 -0.97 -8.19 -25.16
C ARG A 171 -1.04 -6.67 -25.04
N CYS A 172 -0.16 -6.11 -24.23
CA CYS A 172 0.10 -4.68 -24.13
C CYS A 172 0.59 -4.10 -25.47
N SER A 173 0.47 -2.79 -25.68
CA SER A 173 0.90 -2.17 -26.95
C SER A 173 2.42 -2.11 -27.12
N ASP A 174 3.16 -2.13 -26.01
CA ASP A 174 4.62 -2.34 -25.95
C ASP A 174 5.06 -3.78 -26.29
N GLY A 175 4.11 -4.72 -26.38
CA GLY A 175 4.34 -6.12 -26.74
C GLY A 175 4.41 -7.08 -25.56
N LYS A 176 4.39 -6.60 -24.31
CA LYS A 176 4.37 -7.44 -23.10
C LYS A 176 3.04 -8.18 -22.96
N CYS A 177 3.07 -9.39 -22.42
CA CYS A 177 1.88 -10.14 -22.06
C CYS A 177 1.58 -9.97 -20.57
N ILE A 178 0.34 -9.67 -20.23
CA ILE A 178 -0.16 -9.64 -18.84
C ILE A 178 -1.37 -10.55 -18.71
N SER A 179 -1.75 -10.93 -17.49
CA SER A 179 -2.96 -11.72 -17.29
C SER A 179 -4.23 -10.94 -17.70
N LYS A 180 -5.23 -11.61 -18.28
CA LYS A 180 -6.55 -11.00 -18.53
C LYS A 180 -7.24 -10.47 -17.26
N ILE A 181 -6.82 -10.90 -16.07
CA ILE A 181 -7.33 -10.34 -14.80
C ILE A 181 -6.74 -8.97 -14.46
N ALA A 182 -5.56 -8.67 -15.02
CA ALA A 182 -4.88 -7.40 -14.89
C ALA A 182 -5.51 -6.32 -15.79
N LEU A 183 -6.17 -6.71 -16.88
CA LEU A 183 -6.85 -5.77 -17.77
C LEU A 183 -7.96 -4.96 -17.05
N CYS A 184 -7.86 -3.63 -17.10
CA CYS A 184 -8.82 -2.68 -16.54
C CYS A 184 -9.06 -2.86 -15.03
N ASN A 185 -8.04 -3.28 -14.27
CA ASN A 185 -8.13 -3.56 -12.83
C ASN A 185 -7.89 -2.32 -11.95
N GLY A 186 -7.50 -1.19 -12.54
CA GLY A 186 -7.14 0.06 -11.87
C GLY A 186 -5.65 0.22 -11.55
N PHE A 187 -4.80 -0.71 -11.99
CA PHE A 187 -3.35 -0.73 -11.79
C PHE A 187 -2.65 -0.79 -13.14
N THR A 188 -1.54 -0.08 -13.27
CA THR A 188 -0.71 -0.11 -14.47
C THR A 188 0.19 -1.34 -14.43
N ASP A 189 -0.22 -2.41 -15.10
CA ASP A 189 0.52 -3.66 -15.26
C ASP A 189 1.34 -3.69 -16.56
N CYS A 190 0.89 -2.99 -17.62
CA CYS A 190 1.71 -2.72 -18.81
C CYS A 190 2.66 -1.54 -18.57
N TYR A 191 3.86 -1.54 -19.14
CA TYR A 191 4.79 -0.41 -19.00
C TYR A 191 4.25 0.89 -19.65
N ASP A 192 3.47 0.74 -20.71
CA ASP A 192 2.78 1.82 -21.42
C ASP A 192 1.39 2.16 -20.84
N GLY A 193 0.92 1.40 -19.85
CA GLY A 193 -0.42 1.52 -19.27
C GLY A 193 -1.58 1.22 -20.21
N SER A 194 -1.34 0.52 -21.32
CA SER A 194 -2.36 0.19 -22.32
C SER A 194 -3.45 -0.76 -21.80
N ASP A 195 -3.16 -1.50 -20.74
CA ASP A 195 -4.11 -2.35 -20.01
C ASP A 195 -5.23 -1.58 -19.31
N GLU A 196 -4.97 -0.33 -18.94
CA GLU A 196 -5.94 0.52 -18.26
C GLU A 196 -6.64 1.49 -19.20
N MET A 197 -6.39 1.42 -20.51
CA MET A 197 -6.97 2.33 -21.50
C MET A 197 -8.16 1.73 -22.25
N ASN A 198 -9.09 2.60 -22.68
CA ASN A 198 -10.26 2.24 -23.48
C ASN A 198 -11.16 1.15 -22.84
N CYS A 199 -11.21 1.13 -21.51
CA CYS A 199 -11.98 0.16 -20.75
C CYS A 199 -13.49 0.46 -20.84
N VAL A 200 -14.29 -0.54 -21.23
CA VAL A 200 -15.77 -0.43 -21.22
C VAL A 200 -16.31 -0.50 -19.79
N LYS A 201 -15.73 -1.38 -18.96
CA LYS A 201 -16.00 -1.52 -17.53
C LYS A 201 -14.69 -1.78 -16.79
N CYS A 202 -14.50 -1.08 -15.68
CA CYS A 202 -13.40 -1.39 -14.77
C CYS A 202 -13.73 -2.62 -13.93
N ARG A 203 -12.73 -3.48 -13.75
CA ARG A 203 -12.80 -4.68 -12.93
C ARG A 203 -12.60 -4.32 -11.46
N HIS A 204 -13.02 -5.21 -10.56
CA HIS A 204 -12.76 -5.12 -9.11
C HIS A 204 -13.21 -3.80 -8.42
N GLY A 205 -14.16 -3.07 -9.00
CA GLY A 205 -14.67 -1.84 -8.42
C GLY A 205 -13.72 -0.64 -8.56
N ALA A 206 -12.74 -0.71 -9.47
CA ALA A 206 -11.94 0.43 -9.89
C ALA A 206 -12.81 1.56 -10.47
N PHE A 207 -12.31 2.79 -10.37
CA PHE A 207 -12.98 3.98 -10.88
C PHE A 207 -12.70 4.14 -12.37
N ARG A 208 -13.70 4.56 -13.14
CA ARG A 208 -13.59 4.82 -14.57
C ARG A 208 -13.53 6.31 -14.83
N CYS A 209 -12.39 6.78 -15.30
CA CYS A 209 -12.17 8.14 -15.78
C CYS A 209 -13.07 8.46 -16.99
N SER A 210 -13.28 9.75 -17.25
CA SER A 210 -14.07 10.22 -18.39
C SER A 210 -13.41 9.91 -19.73
N ASN A 211 -12.07 9.92 -19.78
CA ASN A 211 -11.26 9.46 -20.91
C ASN A 211 -11.26 7.93 -21.12
N GLY A 212 -11.98 7.16 -20.30
CA GLY A 212 -12.08 5.70 -20.40
C GLY A 212 -10.93 4.94 -19.75
N LYS A 213 -10.03 5.63 -19.04
CA LYS A 213 -9.00 5.00 -18.20
C LYS A 213 -9.61 4.39 -16.94
N CYS A 214 -9.09 3.25 -16.48
CA CYS A 214 -9.42 2.69 -15.17
C CYS A 214 -8.33 3.02 -14.16
N MET A 215 -8.73 3.27 -12.92
CA MET A 215 -7.82 3.64 -11.85
C MET A 215 -8.27 3.09 -10.50
N ASN A 216 -7.31 2.92 -9.61
CA ASN A 216 -7.58 2.51 -8.24
C ASN A 216 -8.54 3.51 -7.55
N LYS A 217 -9.61 3.00 -6.95
CA LYS A 217 -10.61 3.80 -6.25
C LYS A 217 -10.05 4.59 -5.05
N LEU A 218 -8.91 4.18 -4.50
CA LEU A 218 -8.22 4.92 -3.44
C LEU A 218 -7.70 6.28 -3.91
N LEU A 219 -7.46 6.43 -5.22
CA LEU A 219 -6.97 7.64 -5.87
C LEU A 219 -8.13 8.56 -6.31
N PHE A 220 -9.38 8.20 -6.02
CA PHE A 220 -10.53 9.04 -6.35
C PHE A 220 -10.68 10.17 -5.32
N CYS A 221 -10.78 11.42 -5.81
CA CYS A 221 -10.92 12.63 -5.01
C CYS A 221 -9.77 12.84 -4.01
N ASP A 222 -8.54 12.51 -4.40
CA ASP A 222 -7.34 12.53 -3.54
C ASP A 222 -6.51 13.82 -3.65
N GLY A 223 -6.92 14.71 -4.55
CA GLY A 223 -6.31 16.01 -4.82
C GLY A 223 -5.28 15.99 -5.94
N PHE A 224 -5.13 14.88 -6.67
CA PHE A 224 -4.21 14.72 -7.79
C PHE A 224 -4.95 14.28 -9.06
N ASP A 225 -4.48 14.73 -10.22
CA ASP A 225 -5.05 14.30 -11.50
C ASP A 225 -4.44 12.95 -11.92
N ASN A 226 -5.02 11.86 -11.44
CA ASN A 226 -4.55 10.50 -11.75
C ASN A 226 -5.12 9.98 -13.08
N CYS A 227 -6.26 10.54 -13.51
CA CYS A 227 -6.84 10.24 -14.81
C CYS A 227 -6.08 10.88 -15.97
N GLY A 228 -5.40 12.00 -15.75
CA GLY A 228 -4.82 12.89 -16.77
C GLY A 228 -5.85 13.80 -17.45
N ASP A 229 -7.12 13.71 -17.06
CA ASP A 229 -8.24 14.57 -17.51
C ASP A 229 -8.99 15.23 -16.35
N SER A 230 -8.45 15.11 -15.13
CA SER A 230 -8.99 15.59 -13.85
C SER A 230 -10.39 15.05 -13.49
N SER A 231 -10.88 14.01 -14.17
CA SER A 231 -12.24 13.49 -13.92
C SER A 231 -12.40 12.75 -12.60
N ASP A 232 -11.31 12.28 -12.01
CA ASP A 232 -11.22 11.73 -10.66
C ASP A 232 -11.36 12.76 -9.56
N GLU A 233 -11.07 14.02 -9.85
CA GLU A 233 -11.15 15.13 -8.89
C GLU A 233 -12.42 15.97 -9.05
N MET A 234 -13.30 15.60 -9.98
CA MET A 234 -14.56 16.28 -10.25
C MET A 234 -15.75 15.55 -9.64
N ASN A 235 -16.81 16.31 -9.30
CA ASN A 235 -18.05 15.79 -8.73
C ASN A 235 -17.87 14.99 -7.42
N CYS A 236 -16.84 15.32 -6.66
CA CYS A 236 -16.55 14.72 -5.36
C CYS A 236 -17.58 15.16 -4.31
N THR A 237 -18.26 14.21 -3.68
CA THR A 237 -19.09 14.50 -2.51
C THR A 237 -18.23 14.93 -1.32
N GLN A 238 -17.12 14.22 -1.10
CA GLN A 238 -16.13 14.49 -0.08
C GLN A 238 -14.72 14.20 -0.62
N CYS A 239 -13.77 15.09 -0.35
CA CYS A 239 -12.36 14.85 -0.68
C CYS A 239 -11.70 13.93 0.36
N GLN A 240 -10.68 13.20 -0.05
CA GLN A 240 -9.82 12.42 0.84
C GLN A 240 -9.09 13.31 1.86
N ALA A 241 -8.51 12.70 2.89
CA ALA A 241 -7.83 13.43 3.96
C ALA A 241 -6.67 14.32 3.47
N SER A 242 -6.03 13.97 2.35
CA SER A 242 -4.97 14.74 1.68
C SER A 242 -5.47 15.97 0.91
N ALA A 243 -6.77 16.05 0.62
CA ALA A 243 -7.35 17.03 -0.29
C ALA A 243 -8.42 17.92 0.35
N SER A 244 -8.60 19.10 -0.22
CA SER A 244 -9.60 20.09 0.12
C SER A 244 -10.44 20.43 -1.10
N LYS A 245 -11.70 20.78 -0.85
CA LYS A 245 -12.69 21.05 -1.89
C LYS A 245 -12.68 22.53 -2.28
N CYS A 246 -12.45 22.80 -3.57
CA CYS A 246 -12.66 24.09 -4.21
C CYS A 246 -14.14 24.47 -4.25
N SER A 247 -14.46 25.75 -4.47
CA SER A 247 -15.84 26.22 -4.56
C SER A 247 -16.58 25.68 -5.79
N ASN A 248 -15.86 25.49 -6.90
CA ASN A 248 -16.35 24.79 -8.10
C ASN A 248 -16.56 23.28 -7.93
N GLY A 249 -16.24 22.73 -6.75
CA GLY A 249 -16.46 21.32 -6.41
C GLY A 249 -15.30 20.38 -6.75
N LYS A 250 -14.20 20.90 -7.31
CA LYS A 250 -12.96 20.15 -7.56
C LYS A 250 -12.25 19.83 -6.24
N CYS A 251 -11.67 18.64 -6.11
CA CYS A 251 -10.76 18.31 -5.03
C CYS A 251 -9.33 18.66 -5.44
N MET A 252 -8.59 19.29 -4.54
CA MET A 252 -7.21 19.72 -4.76
C MET A 252 -6.37 19.46 -3.53
N ASN A 253 -5.08 19.24 -3.71
CA ASN A 253 -4.14 19.05 -2.62
C ASN A 253 -4.19 20.22 -1.62
N LYS A 254 -4.32 19.92 -0.31
CA LYS A 254 -4.34 20.92 0.77
C LYS A 254 -3.12 21.85 0.77
N LEU A 255 -1.98 21.36 0.28
CA LEU A 255 -0.75 22.13 0.15
C LEU A 255 -0.77 23.17 -0.97
N LEU A 256 -1.85 23.26 -1.74
CA LEU A 256 -2.03 24.29 -2.77
C LEU A 256 -2.96 25.44 -2.33
N PHE A 257 -3.63 25.31 -1.18
CA PHE A 257 -4.49 26.40 -0.67
C PHE A 257 -3.69 27.53 -0.03
N CYS A 258 -4.05 28.78 -0.30
CA CYS A 258 -3.42 29.99 0.23
C CYS A 258 -1.93 30.08 -0.13
N ASP A 259 -1.51 29.56 -1.28
CA ASP A 259 -0.13 29.49 -1.74
C ASP A 259 0.28 30.62 -2.70
N GLY A 260 -0.69 31.45 -3.10
CA GLY A 260 -0.55 32.61 -3.98
C GLY A 260 -0.84 32.32 -5.44
N PHE A 261 -1.27 31.10 -5.79
CA PHE A 261 -1.60 30.68 -7.15
C PHE A 261 -3.05 30.20 -7.22
N ASP A 262 -3.73 30.46 -8.33
CA ASP A 262 -5.09 29.97 -8.57
C ASP A 262 -5.03 28.52 -9.07
N ASN A 263 -4.99 27.56 -8.16
CA ASN A 263 -4.92 26.14 -8.48
C ASN A 263 -6.31 25.55 -8.73
N CYS A 264 -7.36 26.14 -8.16
CA CYS A 264 -8.73 25.71 -8.39
C CYS A 264 -9.28 26.18 -9.75
N GLY A 265 -8.70 27.22 -10.36
CA GLY A 265 -9.17 27.89 -11.58
C GLY A 265 -10.35 28.85 -11.34
N ASP A 266 -10.83 28.94 -10.10
CA ASP A 266 -11.89 29.85 -9.64
C ASP A 266 -11.42 30.75 -8.49
N SER A 267 -10.11 30.75 -8.20
CA SER A 267 -9.42 31.45 -7.10
C SER A 267 -9.94 31.10 -5.70
N SER A 268 -10.75 30.05 -5.54
CA SER A 268 -11.36 29.72 -4.24
C SER A 268 -10.37 29.17 -3.23
N ASP A 269 -9.24 28.63 -3.69
CA ASP A 269 -8.12 28.19 -2.86
C ASP A 269 -7.34 29.35 -2.22
N GLU A 270 -7.42 30.54 -2.80
CA GLU A 270 -6.72 31.73 -2.32
C GLU A 270 -7.62 32.71 -1.55
N MET A 271 -8.89 32.36 -1.36
CA MET A 271 -9.88 33.19 -0.66
C MET A 271 -10.09 32.73 0.78
N ASN A 272 -10.46 33.67 1.65
CA ASN A 272 -10.74 33.42 3.08
C ASN A 272 -9.58 32.79 3.87
N CYS A 273 -8.34 33.02 3.43
CA CYS A 273 -7.15 32.54 4.10
C CYS A 273 -6.88 33.30 5.41
N THR A 274 -6.71 32.58 6.52
CA THR A 274 -6.28 33.18 7.79
C THR A 274 -4.84 33.68 7.67
N GLN A 275 -3.96 32.87 7.08
CA GLN A 275 -2.58 33.17 6.76
C GLN A 275 -2.21 32.63 5.37
N CYS A 276 -1.44 33.41 4.61
CA CYS A 276 -0.86 32.96 3.36
C CYS A 276 0.42 32.17 3.63
N LYS A 277 0.74 31.22 2.75
CA LYS A 277 2.01 30.48 2.79
C LYS A 277 3.20 31.39 2.49
N ALA A 278 4.41 30.89 2.73
CA ALA A 278 5.64 31.66 2.61
C ALA A 278 5.87 32.28 1.22
N SER A 279 5.33 31.68 0.15
CA SER A 279 5.36 32.17 -1.23
C SER A 279 4.39 33.32 -1.51
N ALA A 280 3.43 33.59 -0.62
CA ALA A 280 2.31 34.48 -0.85
C ALA A 280 2.19 35.60 0.20
N SER A 281 1.57 36.70 -0.22
CA SER A 281 1.22 37.85 0.59
C SER A 281 -0.28 38.09 0.54
N LYS A 282 -0.83 38.63 1.64
CA LYS A 282 -2.27 38.84 1.81
C LYS A 282 -2.68 40.23 1.34
N CYS A 283 -3.63 40.28 0.40
CA CYS A 283 -4.34 41.48 -0.01
C CYS A 283 -5.27 42.00 1.10
N SER A 284 -5.70 43.26 1.01
CA SER A 284 -6.62 43.86 2.00
C SER A 284 -8.00 43.20 1.99
N ASN A 285 -8.46 42.75 0.82
CA ASN A 285 -9.67 41.94 0.66
C ASN A 285 -9.55 40.49 1.19
N GLY A 286 -8.38 40.10 1.71
CA GLY A 286 -8.15 38.79 2.29
C GLY A 286 -7.71 37.69 1.32
N LYS A 287 -7.55 38.01 0.03
CA LYS A 287 -6.98 37.12 -0.99
C LYS A 287 -5.48 36.92 -0.78
N CYS A 288 -4.98 35.71 -0.96
CA CYS A 288 -3.55 35.43 -1.03
C CYS A 288 -3.06 35.52 -2.48
N MET A 289 -1.94 36.21 -2.68
CA MET A 289 -1.35 36.42 -4.00
C MET A 289 0.16 36.22 -3.94
N ASN A 290 0.76 35.81 -5.05
CA ASN A 290 2.21 35.67 -5.15
C ASN A 290 2.92 36.98 -4.77
N LYS A 291 3.94 36.88 -3.90
CA LYS A 291 4.71 38.04 -3.41
C LYS A 291 5.36 38.86 -4.51
N LEU A 292 5.66 38.25 -5.65
CA LEU A 292 6.25 38.92 -6.81
C LEU A 292 5.27 39.83 -7.55
N LEU A 293 3.98 39.74 -7.26
CA LEU A 293 2.94 40.58 -7.87
C LEU A 293 2.61 41.81 -7.01
N PHE A 294 3.38 42.07 -5.95
CA PHE A 294 3.24 43.28 -5.14
C PHE A 294 4.19 44.37 -5.64
N CYS A 295 3.66 45.59 -5.71
CA CYS A 295 4.38 46.79 -6.13
C CYS A 295 4.92 46.72 -7.57
N ASP A 296 4.25 45.97 -8.45
CA ASP A 296 4.68 45.70 -9.83
C ASP A 296 4.05 46.64 -10.88
N GLY A 297 3.13 47.51 -10.43
CA GLY A 297 2.40 48.49 -11.22
C GLY A 297 1.01 48.03 -11.68
N PHE A 298 0.61 46.79 -11.39
CA PHE A 298 -0.68 46.21 -11.78
C PHE A 298 -1.56 45.94 -10.55
N ASP A 299 -2.88 46.07 -10.72
CA ASP A 299 -3.84 45.74 -9.65
C ASP A 299 -4.18 44.25 -9.72
N ASN A 300 -3.34 43.41 -9.11
CA ASN A 300 -3.48 41.97 -9.07
C ASN A 300 -4.43 41.52 -7.95
N CYS A 301 -4.55 42.30 -6.88
CA CYS A 301 -5.50 42.04 -5.80
C CYS A 301 -6.96 42.35 -6.19
N GLY A 302 -7.19 43.22 -7.18
CA GLY A 302 -8.50 43.74 -7.58
C GLY A 302 -9.04 44.85 -6.67
N ASP A 303 -8.34 45.18 -5.59
CA ASP A 303 -8.60 46.26 -4.65
C ASP A 303 -7.43 47.27 -4.55
N SER A 304 -6.45 47.16 -5.45
CA SER A 304 -5.19 47.92 -5.50
C SER A 304 -4.32 47.82 -4.25
N SER A 305 -4.59 46.89 -3.33
CA SER A 305 -3.86 46.81 -2.05
C SER A 305 -2.43 46.32 -2.17
N ASP A 306 -2.12 45.62 -3.26
CA ASP A 306 -0.78 45.19 -3.66
C ASP A 306 0.13 46.34 -4.10
N GLU A 307 -0.46 47.43 -4.62
CA GLU A 307 0.29 48.59 -5.13
C GLU A 307 0.35 49.76 -4.15
N MET A 308 -0.27 49.62 -2.97
CA MET A 308 -0.31 50.65 -1.94
C MET A 308 0.76 50.42 -0.87
N ASN A 309 1.26 51.52 -0.29
CA ASN A 309 2.27 51.50 0.79
C ASN A 309 3.58 50.77 0.45
N CYS A 310 3.92 50.72 -0.84
CA CYS A 310 5.18 50.15 -1.32
C CYS A 310 6.38 51.00 -0.90
N THR A 311 7.33 50.41 -0.19
CA THR A 311 8.60 51.08 0.16
C THR A 311 9.37 51.44 -1.12
N GLN A 312 9.39 50.50 -2.07
CA GLN A 312 10.00 50.62 -3.39
C GLN A 312 9.13 49.87 -4.41
N CYS A 313 8.94 50.43 -5.60
CA CYS A 313 8.29 49.74 -6.71
C CYS A 313 9.27 48.78 -7.38
N GLN A 314 8.76 47.69 -7.96
CA GLN A 314 9.57 46.81 -8.80
C GLN A 314 10.06 47.57 -10.04
N ALA A 315 11.07 47.02 -10.71
CA ALA A 315 11.70 47.66 -11.87
C ALA A 315 10.72 47.98 -13.02
N THR A 316 9.56 47.30 -13.04
CA THR A 316 8.48 47.49 -14.02
C THR A 316 7.54 48.65 -13.69
N ALA A 317 7.68 49.34 -12.55
CA ALA A 317 6.75 50.36 -12.11
C ALA A 317 7.44 51.60 -11.50
N SER A 318 6.74 52.73 -11.59
CA SER A 318 7.14 54.01 -11.02
C SER A 318 6.28 54.37 -9.82
N LYS A 319 6.90 54.96 -8.79
CA LYS A 319 6.21 55.43 -7.58
C LYS A 319 5.56 56.78 -7.81
N CYS A 320 4.23 56.84 -7.76
CA CYS A 320 3.47 58.08 -7.80
C CYS A 320 3.63 58.88 -6.50
N SER A 321 3.30 60.18 -6.55
CA SER A 321 3.39 61.09 -5.39
C SER A 321 2.50 60.68 -4.20
N ASN A 322 1.46 59.89 -4.44
CA ASN A 322 0.58 59.31 -3.43
C ASN A 322 1.11 57.97 -2.85
N GLY A 323 2.32 57.54 -3.22
CA GLY A 323 2.94 56.31 -2.74
C GLY A 323 2.46 55.03 -3.43
N LYS A 324 1.58 55.13 -4.44
CA LYS A 324 1.14 54.01 -5.27
C LYS A 324 2.16 53.70 -6.37
N CYS A 325 2.37 52.42 -6.68
CA CYS A 325 3.16 52.00 -7.84
C CYS A 325 2.24 51.86 -9.07
N MET A 326 2.69 52.38 -10.23
CA MET A 326 1.99 52.30 -11.51
C MET A 326 2.99 52.19 -12.67
N ASN A 327 2.57 51.57 -13.78
CA ASN A 327 3.32 51.48 -15.03
C ASN A 327 3.17 52.74 -15.88
#